data_AF-A0A328UG56-F1
#
_entry.id   AF-A0A328UG56-F1
#
_cell.length_a   1.000
_cell.length_b   1.000
_cell.length_c   1.000
_cell.angle_alpha   90.00
_cell.angle_beta   90.00
_cell.angle_gamma   90.00
#
_symmetry.space_group_name_H-M   'P 1'
#
loop_
_entity.id
_entity.type
_entity.pdbx_description
1 polymer ?
#
loop_
_entity_poly.entity_id
_entity_poly.type
_entity_poly.pdbx_seq_one_letter_code
_entity_poly.pdbx_strand_id
1 'polypeptide(L)'
;MQLPQIRFVVDSLLPQGLHILAGAAKTGKSWLLLLLSLRVAQGKPFWNLQTERGTVLLLCLEDSLNCIQQRLMDLTEEAPDNLHFATLSKS
;
A
#
# COMPACT_ATOMS: atom_id res chain seq x y z
N MET A 1 5.54 11.59 -32.72
CA MET A 1 5.42 12.06 -31.32
C MET A 1 5.55 10.83 -30.44
N GLN A 2 6.56 10.77 -29.56
CA GLN A 2 6.78 9.63 -28.67
C GLN A 2 6.12 9.98 -27.33
N LEU A 3 5.11 9.23 -26.92
CA LEU A 3 4.47 9.41 -25.62
C LEU A 3 5.36 8.79 -24.53
N PRO A 4 5.46 9.41 -23.34
CA PRO A 4 6.22 8.82 -22.23
C PRO A 4 5.62 7.46 -21.86
N GLN A 5 6.47 6.49 -21.52
CA GLN A 5 6.01 5.18 -21.06
C GLN A 5 5.21 5.32 -19.77
N ILE A 6 4.11 4.56 -19.66
CA ILE A 6 3.32 4.48 -18.44
C ILE A 6 4.17 3.80 -17.37
N ARG A 7 4.40 4.49 -16.26
CA ARG A 7 5.06 3.93 -15.09
C ARG A 7 4.05 3.12 -14.27
N PHE A 8 4.44 1.92 -13.85
CA PHE A 8 3.61 1.04 -13.03
C PHE A 8 4.26 0.83 -11.65
N VAL A 9 3.49 1.09 -10.59
CA VAL A 9 3.89 0.78 -9.21
C VAL A 9 3.81 -0.72 -8.95
N VAL A 10 2.80 -1.36 -9.54
CA VAL A 10 2.68 -2.83 -9.64
C VAL A 10 2.47 -3.16 -11.11
N ASP A 11 3.36 -3.96 -11.66
CA ASP A 11 3.39 -4.27 -13.09
C ASP A 11 2.01 -4.74 -13.59
N SER A 12 1.56 -4.14 -14.70
CA SER A 12 0.27 -4.41 -15.36
C SER A 12 -1.01 -4.23 -14.52
N LEU A 13 -0.89 -3.86 -13.23
CA LEU A 13 -2.03 -3.73 -12.31
C LEU A 13 -2.26 -2.30 -11.84
N LEU A 14 -1.18 -1.60 -11.44
CA LEU A 14 -1.29 -0.30 -10.79
C LEU A 14 -0.42 0.74 -11.52
N PRO A 15 -0.92 1.32 -12.63
CA PRO A 15 -0.24 2.43 -13.29
C PRO A 15 -0.18 3.65 -12.37
N GLN A 16 0.79 4.53 -12.57
CA GLN A 16 0.86 5.80 -11.85
C GLN A 16 -0.44 6.61 -12.08
N GLY A 17 -1.08 7.03 -10.99
CA GLY A 17 -2.33 7.79 -11.05
C GLY A 17 -3.16 7.64 -9.77
N LEU A 18 -4.42 8.05 -9.86
CA LEU A 18 -5.41 7.88 -8.79
C LEU A 18 -6.23 6.62 -9.03
N HIS A 19 -6.32 5.78 -8.01
CA HIS A 19 -7.07 4.53 -8.03
C HIS A 19 -8.05 4.48 -6.86
N ILE A 20 -9.23 3.93 -7.08
CA ILE A 20 -10.25 3.75 -6.05
C ILE A 20 -10.46 2.25 -5.84
N LEU A 21 -10.11 1.76 -4.65
CA LEU A 21 -10.47 0.41 -4.20
C LEU A 21 -11.77 0.49 -3.39
N ALA A 22 -12.86 -0.03 -3.94
CA ALA A 22 -14.19 -0.03 -3.31
C ALA A 22 -14.69 -1.46 -3.02
N GLY A 23 -15.63 -1.59 -2.08
CA GLY A 23 -16.20 -2.87 -1.66
C GLY A 23 -16.91 -2.75 -0.32
N ALA A 24 -17.77 -3.73 -0.01
CA ALA A 24 -18.58 -3.71 1.22
C ALA A 24 -17.73 -3.63 2.51
N ALA A 25 -18.34 -3.23 3.62
CA ALA A 25 -17.66 -3.21 4.91
C ALA A 25 -17.09 -4.61 5.24
N LYS A 26 -15.90 -4.64 5.85
CA LYS A 26 -15.23 -5.88 6.32
C LYS A 26 -14.83 -6.89 5.21
N THR A 27 -14.75 -6.48 3.95
CA THR A 27 -14.27 -7.33 2.83
C THR A 27 -12.75 -7.38 2.67
N GLY A 28 -11.98 -6.85 3.62
CA GLY A 28 -10.51 -6.91 3.59
C GLY A 28 -9.81 -5.78 2.82
N LYS A 29 -10.51 -4.70 2.41
CA LYS A 29 -9.89 -3.57 1.66
C LYS A 29 -8.68 -2.96 2.39
N SER A 30 -8.83 -2.60 3.66
CA SER A 30 -7.74 -1.98 4.44
C SER A 30 -6.57 -2.95 4.63
N TRP A 31 -6.85 -4.24 4.78
CA TRP A 31 -5.81 -5.27 4.86
C TRP A 31 -5.07 -5.43 3.53
N LEU A 32 -5.80 -5.44 2.41
CA LEU A 32 -5.21 -5.49 1.07
C LEU A 32 -4.32 -4.28 0.78
N LEU A 33 -4.75 -3.08 1.15
CA LEU A 33 -3.97 -1.85 1.00
C LEU A 33 -2.72 -1.88 1.88
N LEU A 34 -2.80 -2.41 3.11
CA LEU A 34 -1.64 -2.60 3.98
C LEU A 34 -0.62 -3.57 3.36
N LEU A 35 -1.08 -4.74 2.88
CA LEU A 35 -0.24 -5.71 2.19
C LEU A 35 0.41 -5.10 0.95
N LEU A 36 -0.35 -4.42 0.11
CA LEU A 36 0.15 -3.74 -1.08
C LEU A 36 1.23 -2.71 -0.72
N SER A 37 0.95 -1.86 0.26
CA SER A 37 1.89 -0.83 0.75
C SER A 37 3.19 -1.45 1.23
N LEU A 38 3.10 -2.54 2.00
CA LEU A 38 4.26 -3.29 2.46
C LEU A 38 5.07 -3.87 1.30
N ARG A 39 4.42 -4.48 0.31
CA ARG A 39 5.10 -5.08 -0.86
C ARG A 39 5.81 -4.03 -1.71
N VAL A 40 5.17 -2.89 -1.96
CA VAL A 40 5.76 -1.75 -2.67
C VAL A 40 6.95 -1.17 -1.89
N ALA A 41 6.82 -0.98 -0.57
CA ALA A 41 7.92 -0.47 0.25
C ALA A 41 9.14 -1.41 0.26
N GLN A 42 8.90 -2.73 0.26
CA GLN A 42 9.95 -3.76 0.20
C GLN A 42 10.50 -3.99 -1.22
N GLY A 43 9.80 -3.60 -2.27
CA GLY A 43 10.12 -4.00 -3.66
C GLY A 43 9.91 -5.50 -3.90
N LYS A 44 9.00 -6.13 -3.15
CA LYS A 44 8.66 -7.56 -3.31
C LYS A 44 7.43 -7.74 -4.17
N PRO A 45 7.28 -8.88 -4.88
CA PRO A 45 6.11 -9.11 -5.73
C PRO A 45 4.78 -9.02 -4.97
N PHE A 46 3.78 -8.45 -5.62
CA PHE A 46 2.38 -8.45 -5.19
C PHE A 46 1.59 -9.34 -6.14
N TRP A 47 1.06 -10.47 -5.66
CA TRP A 47 0.41 -11.50 -6.49
C TRP A 47 1.24 -11.93 -7.71
N ASN A 48 2.54 -12.17 -7.50
CA ASN A 48 3.52 -12.54 -8.53
C ASN A 48 3.80 -11.44 -9.57
N LEU A 49 3.22 -10.25 -9.43
CA LEU A 49 3.54 -9.08 -10.24
C LEU A 49 4.69 -8.31 -9.58
N GLN A 50 5.66 -7.87 -10.39
CA GLN A 50 6.79 -7.09 -9.88
C GLN A 50 6.30 -5.73 -9.37
N THR A 51 6.89 -5.27 -8.27
CA THR A 51 6.60 -3.96 -7.70
C THR A 51 7.79 -3.04 -7.88
N GLU A 52 7.52 -1.78 -8.19
CA GLU A 52 8.55 -0.75 -8.17
C GLU A 52 8.78 -0.31 -6.72
N ARG A 53 9.98 -0.54 -6.18
CA ARG A 53 10.31 -0.16 -4.81
C ARG A 53 10.18 1.35 -4.64
N GLY A 54 9.41 1.79 -3.65
CA GLY A 54 9.19 3.21 -3.38
C GLY A 54 8.89 3.51 -1.92
N THR A 55 8.90 4.78 -1.55
CA THR A 55 8.41 5.24 -0.24
C THR A 55 6.90 5.28 -0.25
N VAL A 56 6.26 4.72 0.76
CA VAL A 56 4.79 4.61 0.85
C VAL A 56 4.29 5.35 2.08
N LEU A 57 3.25 6.17 1.89
CA LEU A 57 2.50 6.82 2.97
C LEU A 57 1.09 6.23 3.02
N LEU A 58 0.78 5.48 4.07
CA LEU A 58 -0.54 4.95 4.33
C LEU A 58 -1.29 5.84 5.33
N LEU A 59 -2.39 6.45 4.87
CA LEU A 59 -3.27 7.28 5.70
C LEU A 59 -4.44 6.44 6.21
N CYS A 60 -4.38 6.03 7.47
CA CYS A 60 -5.36 5.18 8.14
C CYS A 60 -6.27 6.02 9.06
N LEU A 61 -7.16 6.81 8.48
CA LEU A 61 -7.95 7.79 9.24
C LEU A 61 -9.09 7.18 10.07
N GLU A 62 -9.47 5.94 9.79
CA GLU A 62 -10.55 5.21 10.49
C GLU A 62 -10.02 4.15 11.48
N ASP A 63 -8.74 3.78 11.38
CA ASP A 63 -8.13 2.72 12.19
C ASP A 63 -7.26 3.33 13.32
N SER A 64 -7.16 2.61 14.44
CA SER A 64 -6.21 2.96 15.50
C SER A 64 -4.80 2.44 15.20
N LEU A 65 -3.78 3.08 15.79
CA LEU A 65 -2.38 2.65 15.64
C LEU A 65 -2.18 1.18 16.06
N ASN A 66 -2.79 0.77 17.18
CA ASN A 66 -2.73 -0.61 17.65
C ASN A 66 -3.30 -1.60 16.62
N CYS A 67 -4.41 -1.25 15.95
CA CYS A 67 -5.00 -2.12 14.94
C CYS A 67 -4.08 -2.27 13.72
N ILE A 68 -3.45 -1.18 13.27
CA ILE A 68 -2.48 -1.19 12.18
C ILE A 68 -1.27 -2.04 12.55
N GLN A 69 -0.73 -1.86 13.76
CA GLN A 69 0.44 -2.59 14.25
C GLN A 69 0.18 -4.11 14.31
N GLN A 70 -0.97 -4.53 14.84
CA GLN A 70 -1.34 -5.96 14.87
C GLN A 70 -1.42 -6.55 13.46
N ARG A 71 -2.12 -5.88 12.54
CA ARG A 71 -2.22 -6.34 11.14
C ARG A 71 -0.86 -6.37 10.44
N LEU A 72 0.05 -5.45 10.77
CA LEU A 72 1.39 -5.42 10.20
C LEU A 72 2.25 -6.59 10.72
N MET A 73 2.13 -6.91 12.00
CA MET A 73 2.77 -8.09 12.62
C MET A 73 2.29 -9.40 12.00
N ASP A 74 1.01 -9.49 11.62
CA ASP A 74 0.48 -10.66 10.89
C ASP A 74 1.12 -10.81 9.49
N LEU A 75 1.67 -9.73 8.92
CA LEU A 75 2.19 -9.70 7.55
C LEU A 75 3.72 -9.79 7.46
N THR A 76 4.44 -9.28 8.46
CA THR A 76 5.91 -9.21 8.46
C THR A 76 6.46 -9.08 9.87
N GLU A 77 7.62 -9.69 10.12
CA GLU A 77 8.37 -9.51 11.36
C GLU A 77 9.10 -8.15 11.38
N GLU A 78 9.53 -7.68 10.20
CA GLU A 78 10.26 -6.43 10.03
C GLU A 78 9.55 -5.52 9.01
N ALA A 79 9.14 -4.35 9.47
CA ALA A 79 8.56 -3.31 8.62
C ALA A 79 9.68 -2.41 8.06
N PRO A 80 9.67 -2.09 6.76
CA PRO A 80 10.75 -1.30 6.17
C PRO A 80 10.60 0.19 6.52
N ASP A 81 11.73 0.89 6.69
CA ASP A 81 11.77 2.30 7.14
C ASP A 81 11.05 3.29 6.20
N ASN A 82 10.86 2.91 4.94
CA ASN A 82 10.17 3.69 3.91
C ASN A 82 8.65 3.40 3.84
N LEU A 83 8.08 2.71 4.82
CA LEU A 83 6.63 2.53 5.00
C LEU A 83 6.15 3.40 6.18
N HIS A 84 5.48 4.49 5.87
CA HIS A 84 5.00 5.47 6.84
C HIS A 84 3.50 5.34 7.07
N PHE A 85 3.07 5.58 8.32
CA PHE A 85 1.67 5.55 8.73
C PHE A 85 1.26 6.88 9.35
N ALA A 86 0.03 7.33 9.06
CA ALA A 86 -0.61 8.41 9.78
C ALA A 86 -2.07 8.07 10.07
N THR A 87 -2.53 8.34 11.30
CA THR A 87 -3.89 8.03 11.77
C THR A 87 -4.72 9.28 12.09
N LEU A 88 -4.11 10.47 11.99
CA LEU A 88 -4.75 11.73 12.34
C LEU A 88 -4.56 12.74 11.21
N SER A 89 -5.64 13.45 10.88
CA SER A 89 -5.57 14.68 10.11
C SER A 89 -5.55 15.86 11.09
N LYS A 90 -4.57 16.75 10.99
CA LYS A 90 -4.63 18.04 11.70
C LYS A 90 -5.55 18.96 10.89
N SER A 91 -6.62 19.44 11.52
CA SER A 91 -7.46 20.52 10.98
C SER A 91 -6.77 21.86 11.12
#